data_AF-A0A7G7KKN2-F1
#
_entry.id   AF-A0A7G7KKN2-F1
#
_cell.length_a   1.000
_cell.length_b   1.000
_cell.length_c   1.000
_cell.angle_alpha   90.00
_cell.angle_beta   90.00
_cell.angle_gamma   90.00
#
_symmetry.space_group_name_H-M   'P 1'
#
loop_
_entity.id
_entity.type
_entity.pdbx_description
1 polymer ?
#
loop_
_entity_poly.entity_id
_entity_poly.type
_entity_poly.pdbx_seq_one_letter_code
_entity_poly.pdbx_strand_id
1 'polypeptide(L)' 'MPPAYDLILQRRGQLQTETVQVSDAAAAWRLGRDRYPECIRGVVCRDHSSVDAAEPDSRS' A
#
# COMPACT_ATOMS: atom_id res chain seq x y z
N MET A 1 -16.18 2.42 0.37
CA MET A 1 -15.11 2.74 1.35
C MET A 1 -13.94 3.33 0.58
N PRO A 2 -13.20 4.32 1.11
CA PRO A 2 -11.98 4.80 0.46
C PRO A 2 -10.96 3.65 0.38
N PRO A 3 -10.18 3.56 -0.71
CA PRO A 3 -9.17 2.52 -0.88
C PRO A 3 -8.10 2.60 0.21
N ALA A 4 -7.53 1.44 0.53
CA ALA A 4 -6.39 1.35 1.43
C ALA A 4 -5.09 1.52 0.63
N TYR A 5 -4.12 2.23 1.21
CA TYR A 5 -2.77 2.38 0.67
C TYR A 5 -1.75 2.02 1.72
N ASP A 6 -0.71 1.28 1.32
CA ASP A 6 0.48 1.10 2.12
C ASP A 6 1.48 2.22 1.85
N LEU A 7 1.89 2.92 2.90
CA LEU A 7 3.03 3.81 2.89
C LEU A 7 4.29 2.96 3.05
N ILE A 8 5.21 3.03 2.09
CA ILE A 8 6.49 2.35 2.17
C ILE A 8 7.49 3.30 2.84
N LEU A 9 7.97 2.93 4.02
CA LEU A 9 8.86 3.74 4.86
C LEU A 9 10.22 3.06 5.00
N GLN A 10 11.31 3.80 4.89
CA GLN A 10 12.65 3.32 5.19
C GLN A 10 13.18 4.00 6.46
N ARG A 11 13.46 3.22 7.50
CA ARG A 11 13.99 3.71 8.78
C ARG A 11 15.10 2.81 9.26
N ARG A 12 16.25 3.40 9.63
CA ARG A 12 17.41 2.66 10.17
C ARG A 12 17.82 1.46 9.29
N GLY A 13 17.77 1.65 7.97
CA GLY A 13 18.10 0.61 7.00
C GLY A 13 17.02 -0.46 6.77
N GLN A 14 15.89 -0.39 7.47
CA GLN A 14 14.78 -1.35 7.33
C GLN A 14 13.60 -0.74 6.58
N LEU A 15 12.93 -1.56 5.78
CA LEU A 15 11.64 -1.21 5.17
C LEU A 15 10.51 -1.56 6.12
N GLN A 16 9.58 -0.62 6.31
CA GLN A 16 8.39 -0.74 7.13
C GLN A 16 7.19 -0.26 6.31
N THR A 17 6.02 -0.79 6.64
CA THR A 17 4.75 -0.44 5.98
C THR A 17 3.72 0.03 6.99
N GLU A 18 3.03 1.11 6.66
CA GLU A 18 1.87 1.61 7.40
C GLU A 18 0.68 1.73 6.45
N THR A 19 -0.45 1.11 6.78
CA THR A 19 -1.66 1.14 5.97
C THR A 19 -2.53 2.33 6.36
N VAL A 20 -2.97 3.11 5.37
CA VAL A 20 -3.87 4.25 5.55
C VAL A 20 -5.05 4.15 4.59
N GLN A 21 -6.20 4.74 4.97
CA GLN A 21 -7.36 4.86 4.07
C GLN A 21 -7.49 6.32 3.63
N VAL A 22 -7.38 6.56 2.32
CA VAL A 22 -7.41 7.89 1.73
C VAL A 22 -8.07 7.85 0.35
N SER A 23 -8.38 9.02 -0.23
CA SER A 23 -9.09 9.12 -1.50
C SER A 23 -8.33 8.55 -2.70
N ASP A 24 -7.01 8.71 -2.72
CA ASP A 24 -6.16 8.39 -3.86
C ASP A 24 -4.67 8.30 -3.44
N ALA A 25 -3.83 7.87 -4.38
CA ALA A 25 -2.39 7.72 -4.16
C ALA A 25 -1.67 9.07 -3.86
N ALA A 26 -2.13 10.18 -4.44
CA ALA A 26 -1.52 11.48 -4.17
C ALA A 26 -1.83 11.95 -2.74
N ALA A 27 -3.04 11.68 -2.24
CA ALA A 27 -3.41 11.89 -0.85
C ALA A 27 -2.57 11.00 0.09
N ALA A 28 -2.34 9.73 -0.26
CA ALA A 28 -1.47 8.84 0.50
C ALA A 28 -0.04 9.38 0.57
N TRP A 29 0.50 9.85 -0.56
CA TRP A 29 1.86 10.38 -0.64
C TRP A 29 2.02 11.67 0.17
N ARG A 30 1.07 12.62 0.06
CA ARG A 30 1.09 13.85 0.89
C ARG A 30 1.06 13.52 2.37
N LEU A 31 0.12 12.66 2.78
CA LEU A 31 0.00 12.24 4.18
C LEU A 31 1.30 11.63 4.71
N GLY A 32 1.92 10.74 3.94
CA GLY A 32 3.16 10.11 4.36
C GLY A 32 4.37 11.06 4.30
N ARG A 33 4.39 12.06 3.40
CA ARG A 33 5.40 13.14 3.43
C ARG A 33 5.23 14.06 4.64
N ASP A 34 4.01 14.37 5.03
CA ASP A 34 3.73 15.23 6.18
C ASP A 34 4.13 14.54 7.49
N ARG A 35 3.86 13.23 7.62
CA ARG A 35 4.22 12.45 8.81
C ARG A 35 5.69 12.01 8.83
N TYR A 36 6.22 11.63 7.67
CA TYR A 36 7.49 10.91 7.54
C TYR A 36 8.36 11.46 6.39
N PRO A 37 8.71 12.76 6.42
CA PRO A 37 9.29 13.47 5.28
C PRO A 37 10.59 12.86 4.76
N GLU A 38 11.42 12.31 5.64
CA GLU A 38 12.71 11.72 5.28
C GLU A 38 12.65 10.19 5.07
N CYS A 39 11.55 9.56 5.48
CA CYS A 39 11.43 8.11 5.51
C CYS A 39 10.54 7.56 4.39
N ILE A 40 9.57 8.32 3.88
CA ILE A 40 8.69 7.82 2.83
C ILE A 40 9.44 7.56 1.53
N ARG A 41 9.23 6.38 0.95
CA ARG A 41 9.83 5.94 -0.31
C ARG A 41 8.80 5.67 -1.41
N GLY A 42 7.57 5.34 -1.04
CA GLY A 42 6.52 5.07 -2.01
C GLY A 42 5.15 4.88 -1.35
N VAL A 43 4.13 4.75 -2.21
CA VAL A 43 2.77 4.37 -1.84
C VAL A 43 2.29 3.26 -2.76
N VAL A 44 1.60 2.27 -2.20
CA VAL A 44 1.05 1.12 -2.95
C VAL A 44 -0.44 1.03 -2.65
N CYS A 45 -1.28 0.96 -3.69
CA CYS A 45 -2.71 0.72 -3.51
C CYS A 45 -2.92 -0.73 -3.11
N ARG A 46 -3.64 -0.95 -2.00
CA ARG A 46 -4.27 -2.23 -1.69
C ARG A 46 -5.68 -2.20 -2.27
N ASP A 47 -5.78 -2.23 -3.59
CA ASP A 47 -7.09 -2.40 -4.17
C ASP A 47 -7.56 -3.83 -3.91
N HIS A 48 -8.80 -3.98 -3.42
CA HIS A 48 -9.41 -5.27 -3.11
C HIS A 48 -10.01 -5.92 -4.38
N SER A 49 -9.51 -5.56 -5.56
CA SER A 49 -9.83 -6.26 -6.80
C SER A 49 -9.15 -7.62 -6.78
N SER A 50 -9.83 -8.55 -6.08
CA SER A 50 -9.90 -9.98 -6.34
C SER A 50 -9.20 -10.39 -7.62
N VAL A 51 -7.97 -10.90 -7.50
CA VAL A 51 -7.67 -12.11 -8.23
C VAL A 51 -8.04 -13.22 -7.27
N ASP A 52 -9.30 -13.63 -7.36
CA ASP A 52 -9.66 -15.03 -7.39
C ASP A 52 -8.56 -15.72 -8.22
N ALA A 53 -7.51 -16.15 -7.55
CA ALA A 53 -6.61 -17.14 -8.08
C ALA A 53 -7.47 -18.40 -8.10
N ALA A 54 -8.32 -18.50 -9.12
CA ALA A 54 -8.96 -19.73 -9.50
C ALA A 54 -7.82 -20.74 -9.59
N GLU A 55 -7.73 -21.61 -8.59
CA GLU A 55 -7.05 -22.87 -8.75
C GLU A 55 -7.69 -23.51 -9.98
N PRO A 56 -6.96 -23.80 -11.07
CA PRO A 56 -7.43 -24.83 -11.95
C PRO A 56 -7.29 -26.12 -11.14
N ASP A 57 -8.41 -26.56 -10.54
CA ASP A 57 -8.68 -27.97 -10.35
C ASP A 57 -8.41 -28.65 -11.70
N SER A 58 -7.23 -29.24 -11.81
CA SER A 58 -6.94 -30.23 -12.83
C SER A 58 -6.86 -31.56 -12.10
N ARG A 59 -8.03 -32.04 -11.66
CA ARG A 59 -8.29 -33.47 -11.69
C ARG A 59 -8.31 -33.89 -13.16
N SER A 60 -7.31 -34.67 -13.56
CA SER A 60 -7.41 -35.67 -14.63
C SER A 60 -6.37 -36.74 -14.37
#